data_AF-A0A6A6E0S7-F1
#
_entry.id   AF-A0A6A6E0S7-F1
#
_cell.length_a   1.000
_cell.length_b   1.000
_cell.length_c   1.000
_cell.angle_alpha   90.00
_cell.angle_beta   90.00
_cell.angle_gamma   90.00
#
_symmetry.space_group_name_H-M   'P 1'
#
loop_
_entity.id
_entity.type
_entity.pdbx_description
1 polymer ?
#
loop_
_entity_poly.entity_id
_entity_poly.type
_entity_poly.pdbx_seq_one_letter_code
_entity_poly.pdbx_strand_id
1 'polypeptide(L)'
;WSAKDDDALMAARASGYNWNQIAARYFPPKTPNACRKRYERLMERRNTEERDGVKVETMVEAYMEVRQEVWSVLAARVGEKWALVERMVRFRPDQQVRGKI
;
A
#
# COMPACT_ATOMS: atom_id res chain seq x y z
N TRP A 1 18.53 2.80 14.15
CA TRP A 1 17.65 3.79 13.54
C TRP A 1 16.42 3.80 14.40
N SER A 2 16.31 4.80 15.26
CA SER A 2 15.11 5.10 16.04
C SER A 2 14.11 5.87 15.17
N ALA A 3 12.86 6.00 15.62
CA ALA A 3 11.88 6.85 14.93
C ALA A 3 12.39 8.32 14.83
N LYS A 4 13.01 8.83 15.90
CA LYS A 4 13.63 10.15 15.92
C LYS A 4 14.79 10.27 14.92
N ASP A 5 15.57 9.21 14.72
CA ASP A 5 16.63 9.19 13.69
C ASP A 5 16.02 9.27 12.29
N ASP A 6 14.91 8.58 12.05
CA ASP A 6 14.23 8.58 10.75
C ASP A 6 13.65 9.96 10.43
N ASP A 7 13.00 10.60 11.40
CA ASP A 7 12.46 11.96 11.25
C ASP A 7 13.57 12.97 10.93
N ALA A 8 14.69 12.92 11.67
CA ALA A 8 15.84 13.77 11.42
C ALA A 8 16.48 13.53 10.04
N LEU A 9 16.57 12.25 9.63
CA LEU A 9 17.09 11.87 8.31
C LEU A 9 16.21 12.38 7.17
N MET A 10 14.89 12.25 7.30
CA MET A 10 13.91 12.71 6.33
C MET A 10 13.91 14.24 6.22
N ALA A 11 13.89 14.95 7.36
CA ALA A 11 13.91 16.41 7.41
C ALA A 11 15.21 17.00 6.84
N ALA A 12 16.36 16.41 7.18
CA ALA A 12 17.65 16.85 6.65
C ALA A 12 17.72 16.63 5.13
N ARG A 13 17.17 15.52 4.62
CA ARG A 13 17.14 15.27 3.18
C ARG A 13 16.19 16.21 2.43
N ALA A 14 15.02 16.49 3.00
CA ALA A 14 14.07 17.47 2.48
C ALA A 14 14.65 18.90 2.45
N SER A 15 15.56 19.21 3.39
CA SER A 15 16.26 20.49 3.45
C SER A 15 17.43 20.59 2.46
N GLY A 16 17.67 19.57 1.62
CA GLY A 16 18.69 19.59 0.58
C GLY A 16 20.09 19.13 1.00
N TYR A 17 20.31 18.69 2.25
CA TYR A 17 21.62 18.20 2.67
C TYR A 17 22.01 16.91 1.91
N ASN A 18 23.30 16.76 1.64
CA ASN A 18 23.87 15.54 1.07
C ASN A 18 24.19 14.51 2.17
N TRP A 19 24.42 13.25 1.77
CA TRP A 19 24.63 12.15 2.72
C TRP A 19 25.85 12.33 3.64
N ASN A 20 26.91 12.99 3.16
CA ASN A 20 28.10 13.27 3.96
C ASN A 20 27.79 14.27 5.08
N GLN A 21 27.08 15.36 4.72
CA GLN A 21 26.65 16.37 5.68
C GLN A 21 25.67 15.80 6.71
N ILE A 22 24.73 14.96 6.26
CA ILE A 22 23.74 14.32 7.14
C ILE A 22 24.43 13.40 8.14
N ALA A 23 25.33 12.53 7.68
CA ALA A 23 26.08 11.64 8.55
C ALA A 23 26.91 12.41 9.57
N ALA A 24 27.71 13.37 9.13
CA ALA A 24 28.59 14.12 10.03
C ALA A 24 27.83 14.95 11.08
N ARG A 25 26.70 15.55 10.71
CA ARG A 25 25.96 16.49 11.57
C ARG A 25 24.95 15.83 12.50
N TYR A 26 24.25 14.81 12.02
CA TYR A 26 23.13 14.21 12.73
C TYR A 26 23.42 12.79 13.21
N PHE A 27 24.32 12.06 12.53
CA PHE A 27 24.62 10.68 12.85
C PHE A 27 26.13 10.38 12.86
N PRO A 28 26.93 11.01 13.76
CA PRO A 28 28.38 10.81 13.79
C PRO A 28 28.87 9.34 13.79
N PRO A 29 28.21 8.38 14.47
CA PRO A 29 28.64 6.98 14.43
C PRO A 29 28.21 6.23 13.15
N LYS A 30 27.45 6.85 12.25
CA LYS A 30 26.92 6.22 11.04
C LYS A 30 27.61 6.76 9.80
N THR A 31 27.83 5.88 8.83
CA THR A 31 28.41 6.30 7.55
C THR A 31 27.35 6.96 6.64
N PRO A 32 27.78 7.80 5.68
CA PRO A 32 26.90 8.38 4.66
C PRO A 32 26.08 7.32 3.92
N ASN A 33 26.70 6.17 3.60
CA ASN A 33 26.02 5.06 2.94
C ASN A 33 24.93 4.43 3.81
N ALA A 34 25.14 4.35 5.13
CA ALA A 34 24.11 3.87 6.05
C ALA A 34 22.88 4.81 6.06
N CYS A 35 23.11 6.12 6.00
CA CYS A 35 22.04 7.13 5.91
C CYS A 35 21.25 6.99 4.60
N ARG A 36 21.95 6.84 3.47
CA ARG A 36 21.33 6.62 2.16
C ARG A 36 20.45 5.37 2.15
N LYS A 37 21.00 4.21 2.54
CA LYS A 37 20.25 2.94 2.57
C LYS A 37 19.03 2.99 3.49
N ARG A 38 19.13 3.71 4.61
CA ARG A 38 17.96 3.89 5.49
C ARG A 38 16.88 4.72 4.82
N TYR A 39 17.26 5.84 4.21
CA TYR A 39 16.33 6.71 3.50
C TYR A 39 15.63 5.99 2.34
N GLU A 40 16.38 5.21 1.54
CA GLU A 40 15.80 4.38 0.46
C GLU A 40 14.72 3.45 1.00
N ARG A 41 15.00 2.73 2.10
CA ARG A 41 14.00 1.85 2.75
C ARG A 41 12.78 2.60 3.29
N LEU A 42 12.97 3.79 3.85
CA LEU A 42 11.85 4.61 4.34
C LEU A 42 10.96 5.07 3.17
N MET A 43 11.56 5.44 2.04
CA MET A 43 10.83 5.85 0.85
C MET A 43 10.13 4.67 0.16
N GLU A 44 10.75 3.49 0.11
CA GLU A 44 10.08 2.27 -0.37
C GLU A 44 8.85 1.95 0.47
N ARG A 45 8.96 1.97 1.80
CA ARG A 45 7.82 1.74 2.69
C ARG A 45 6.70 2.75 2.47
N ARG A 46 7.04 4.05 2.42
CA ARG A 46 6.06 5.12 2.16
C ARG A 46 5.36 4.93 0.81
N ASN A 47 6.10 4.60 -0.24
CA ASN A 47 5.53 4.39 -1.57
C ASN A 47 4.59 3.16 -1.59
N THR A 48 4.94 2.08 -0.88
CA THR A 48 4.04 0.93 -0.72
C THR A 48 2.77 1.33 0.03
N GLU A 49 2.89 2.01 1.17
CA GLU A 49 1.75 2.46 1.99
C GLU A 49 0.85 3.44 1.22
N GLU A 50 1.42 4.36 0.44
CA GLU A 50 0.68 5.31 -0.40
C GLU A 50 0.00 4.62 -1.61
N ARG A 51 0.69 3.67 -2.24
CA ARG A 51 0.10 2.84 -3.31
C ARG A 51 -1.03 1.95 -2.80
N ASP A 52 -0.96 1.48 -1.56
CA ASP A 52 -1.99 0.61 -0.99
C ASP A 52 -3.19 1.42 -0.50
N GLY A 53 -2.96 2.55 0.17
CA GLY A 53 -4.03 3.38 0.75
C GLY A 53 -4.90 4.09 -0.29
N VAL A 54 -4.29 4.72 -1.30
CA VAL A 54 -5.04 5.51 -2.30
C VAL A 54 -5.72 4.61 -3.34
N LYS A 55 -5.17 3.42 -3.63
CA LYS A 55 -5.74 2.55 -4.68
C LYS A 55 -6.89 1.69 -4.21
N VAL A 56 -6.93 1.29 -2.95
CA VAL A 56 -8.00 0.39 -2.48
C VAL A 56 -9.33 1.13 -2.42
N GLU A 57 -9.39 2.33 -1.84
CA GLU A 57 -10.65 3.09 -1.73
C GLU A 57 -11.21 3.44 -3.12
N THR A 58 -10.37 4.00 -3.99
CA THR A 58 -10.75 4.31 -5.39
C THR A 58 -11.17 3.05 -6.16
N MET A 59 -10.55 1.90 -5.91
CA MET A 59 -10.93 0.64 -6.54
C MET A 59 -12.27 0.12 -6.00
N VAL A 60 -12.58 0.33 -4.72
CA VAL A 60 -13.88 -0.01 -4.14
C VAL A 60 -14.97 0.87 -4.75
N GLU A 61 -14.75 2.19 -4.84
CA GLU A 61 -15.69 3.11 -5.47
C GLU A 61 -15.94 2.74 -6.93
N ALA A 62 -14.89 2.60 -7.74
CA ALA A 62 -14.99 2.19 -9.14
C ALA A 62 -15.68 0.83 -9.30
N TYR A 63 -15.39 -0.14 -8.43
CA TYR A 63 -16.09 -1.42 -8.42
C TYR A 63 -17.57 -1.23 -8.13
N MET A 64 -17.93 -0.42 -7.14
CA MET A 64 -19.33 -0.19 -6.75
C MET A 64 -20.14 0.48 -7.86
N GLU A 65 -19.51 1.34 -8.68
CA GLU A 65 -20.13 1.94 -9.86
C GLU A 65 -20.46 0.92 -10.95
N VAL A 66 -19.55 -0.03 -11.22
CA VAL A 66 -19.72 -0.98 -12.34
C VAL A 66 -20.20 -2.37 -11.94
N ARG A 67 -20.36 -2.66 -10.63
CA ARG A 67 -20.67 -4.03 -10.15
C ARG A 67 -21.92 -4.61 -10.79
N GLN A 68 -22.97 -3.82 -11.00
CA GLN A 68 -24.19 -4.32 -11.63
C GLN A 68 -23.90 -4.83 -13.05
N GLU A 69 -23.13 -4.08 -13.84
CA GLU A 69 -22.75 -4.45 -15.20
C GLU A 69 -21.86 -5.70 -15.20
N VAL A 70 -20.84 -5.73 -14.33
CA VAL A 70 -19.93 -6.87 -14.15
C VAL A 70 -20.70 -8.15 -13.86
N TRP A 71 -21.67 -8.09 -12.94
CA TRP A 71 -22.44 -9.27 -12.52
C TRP A 71 -23.63 -9.58 -13.41
N SER A 72 -24.10 -8.63 -14.24
CA SER A 72 -25.26 -8.82 -15.12
C SER A 72 -25.06 -9.96 -16.13
N VAL A 73 -23.87 -10.11 -16.68
CA VAL A 73 -23.53 -11.16 -17.65
C VAL A 73 -23.62 -12.54 -17.00
N LEU A 74 -23.15 -12.68 -15.77
CA LEU A 74 -23.24 -13.94 -15.03
C LEU A 74 -24.68 -14.23 -14.61
N ALA A 75 -25.39 -13.24 -14.10
CA ALA A 75 -26.82 -13.30 -13.78
C ALA A 75 -27.66 -13.82 -14.95
N ALA A 76 -27.45 -13.27 -16.16
CA ALA A 76 -28.16 -13.70 -17.35
C ALA A 76 -27.91 -15.18 -17.70
N ARG A 77 -26.69 -15.69 -17.44
CA ARG A 77 -26.35 -17.10 -17.72
C ARG A 77 -26.94 -18.08 -16.71
N VAL A 78 -27.10 -17.68 -15.46
CA VAL A 78 -27.63 -18.55 -14.40
C VAL A 78 -29.12 -18.36 -14.13
N GLY A 79 -29.77 -17.37 -14.76
CA GLY A 79 -31.18 -17.07 -14.54
C GLY A 79 -31.49 -16.41 -13.19
N GLU A 80 -30.51 -15.75 -12.59
CA GLU A 80 -30.61 -15.15 -11.24
C GLU A 80 -30.43 -13.64 -11.27
N LYS A 81 -30.81 -12.96 -10.17
CA LYS A 81 -30.55 -11.53 -10.01
C LYS A 81 -29.05 -11.28 -9.77
N TRP A 82 -28.48 -10.26 -10.41
CA TRP A 82 -27.05 -9.90 -10.28
C TRP A 82 -26.60 -9.76 -8.81
N ALA A 83 -27.45 -9.20 -7.95
CA ALA A 83 -27.17 -9.04 -6.53
C ALA A 83 -27.10 -10.38 -5.77
N LEU A 84 -27.90 -11.37 -6.17
CA LEU A 84 -27.82 -12.74 -5.63
C LEU A 84 -26.55 -13.44 -6.09
N VAL A 85 -26.21 -13.33 -7.37
CA VAL A 85 -25.01 -13.94 -7.95
C VAL A 85 -23.73 -13.41 -7.31
N GLU A 86 -23.62 -12.09 -7.16
CA GLU A 86 -22.49 -11.46 -6.48
C GLU A 86 -22.35 -11.98 -5.04
N ARG A 87 -23.46 -12.06 -4.30
CA ARG A 87 -23.45 -12.56 -2.92
C ARG A 87 -23.04 -14.03 -2.88
N MET A 88 -23.58 -14.88 -3.75
CA MET A 88 -23.26 -16.32 -3.78
C MET A 88 -21.78 -16.57 -4.11
N VAL A 89 -21.22 -15.81 -5.06
CA VAL A 89 -19.81 -15.97 -5.43
C VAL A 89 -18.88 -15.44 -4.33
N ARG A 90 -19.20 -14.29 -3.73
CA ARG A 90 -18.40 -13.71 -2.64
C ARG A 90 -18.45 -14.54 -1.35
N PHE A 91 -19.58 -15.19 -1.06
CA PHE A 91 -19.80 -15.96 0.17
C PHE A 91 -19.72 -17.47 -0.03
N ARG A 92 -18.97 -17.95 -1.04
CA ARG A 92 -18.78 -19.40 -1.12
C ARG A 92 -17.94 -19.90 0.08
N PRO A 93 -18.44 -20.88 0.84
CA PRO A 93 -17.74 -21.38 2.03
C PRO A 93 -16.42 -22.12 1.74
N ASP A 94 -16.11 -22.42 0.47
CA ASP A 94 -14.87 -23.08 0.03
C ASP A 94 -13.66 -22.13 -0.13
N GLN A 95 -13.85 -20.81 -0.15
CA GLN A 95 -12.78 -19.81 -0.34
C GLN A 95 -12.18 -19.26 0.97
N GLN A 96 -12.83 -19.41 2.13
CA GLN A 96 -12.32 -18.90 3.41
C GLN A 96 -11.06 -19.65 3.92
N VAL A 97 -10.75 -20.82 3.35
CA VAL A 97 -9.66 -21.68 3.84
C VAL A 97 -8.27 -21.22 3.35
N ARG A 98 -8.17 -20.30 2.38
CA ARG A 98 -6.87 -19.86 1.81
C ARG A 98 -6.27 -18.58 2.41
N GLY A 99 -6.83 -18.07 3.50
CA GLY A 99 -6.40 -16.81 4.13
C GLY A 99 -5.70 -16.93 5.49
N LYS A 100 -5.18 -18.11 5.87
CA LYS A 100 -4.39 -18.29 7.10
C LYS A 100 -3.12 -19.09 6.82
N ILE A 101 -2.05 -18.40 6.43
CA ILE A 101 -0.65 -18.77 6.70
C ILE A 101 0.09 -17.48 7.03
#